data_AF-A0A1U7DNX9-F1
#
_entry.id   AF-A0A1U7DNX9-F1
#
_cell.length_a   1.000
_cell.length_b   1.000
_cell.length_c   1.000
_cell.angle_alpha   90.00
_cell.angle_beta   90.00
_cell.angle_gamma   90.00
#
_symmetry.space_group_name_H-M   'P 1'
#
loop_
_entity.id
_entity.type
_entity.pdbx_description
1 polymer ?
#
loop_
_entity_poly.entity_id
_entity_poly.type
_entity_poly.pdbx_seq_one_letter_code
_entity_poly.pdbx_strand_id
1 'polypeptide(L)'
;MNKDTELSLLSLILPEGILEYFDIVGFDKKPIKHVLYENRLTIYLEEKKQIPSKYKDCKYKASGFMEPRIIEDYPVRDNLLSLNLKRRRWDVLLDKKRIKVSREWDEFIAQGTRISKEFAAFLKEID
;
A
#
# COMPACT_ATOMS: atom_id res chain seq x y z
N MET A 1 -6.37 18.31 -15.16
CA MET A 1 -5.02 17.73 -15.11
C MET A 1 -5.11 16.35 -15.77
N ASN A 2 -4.07 15.86 -16.45
CA ASN A 2 -4.15 14.47 -16.96
C ASN A 2 -3.92 13.50 -15.78
N LYS A 3 -4.50 12.30 -15.88
CA LYS A 3 -4.42 11.27 -14.83
C LYS A 3 -2.97 10.90 -14.49
N ASP A 4 -2.08 10.95 -15.48
CA ASP A 4 -0.67 10.62 -15.31
C ASP A 4 0.07 11.63 -14.42
N THR A 5 -0.26 12.92 -14.53
CA THR A 5 0.31 13.96 -13.65
C THR A 5 -0.18 13.78 -12.21
N GLU A 6 -1.45 13.45 -12.01
CA GLU A 6 -2.01 13.19 -10.67
C GLU A 6 -1.33 12.00 -9.99
N LEU A 7 -1.17 10.89 -10.71
CA LEU A 7 -0.46 9.71 -10.20
C LEU A 7 1.01 10.01 -9.93
N SER A 8 1.67 10.80 -10.77
CA SER A 8 3.05 11.22 -10.56
C SER A 8 3.21 12.01 -9.27
N LEU A 9 2.30 12.94 -8.96
CA LEU A 9 2.32 13.68 -7.70
C LEU A 9 2.04 12.80 -6.49
N LEU A 10 1.08 11.87 -6.61
CA LEU A 10 0.76 10.94 -5.51
C LEU A 10 1.90 9.96 -5.22
N SER A 11 2.69 9.60 -6.24
CA SER A 11 3.87 8.74 -6.06
C SER A 11 4.96 9.38 -5.19
N LEU A 12 4.96 10.71 -5.02
CA LEU A 12 5.88 11.42 -4.13
C LEU A 12 5.48 11.32 -2.65
N ILE A 13 4.22 10.98 -2.38
CA ILE A 13 3.66 10.91 -1.03
C ILE A 13 3.58 9.47 -0.56
N LEU A 14 3.30 8.56 -1.50
CA LEU A 14 3.12 7.15 -1.21
C LEU A 14 4.45 6.40 -1.15
N PRO A 15 4.50 5.23 -0.49
CA PRO A 15 5.68 4.40 -0.47
C PRO A 15 6.11 4.02 -1.88
N GLU A 16 7.41 4.07 -2.14
CA GLU A 16 8.00 3.80 -3.44
C GLU A 16 7.55 2.42 -3.97
N GLY A 17 7.14 2.36 -5.24
CA GLY A 17 6.70 1.12 -5.88
C GLY A 17 5.28 0.64 -5.52
N ILE A 18 4.55 1.27 -4.57
CA ILE A 18 3.20 0.80 -4.21
C ILE A 18 2.24 0.81 -5.40
N LEU A 19 2.34 1.86 -6.23
CA LEU A 19 1.47 2.08 -7.38
C LEU A 19 1.78 1.16 -8.55
N GLU A 20 2.87 0.38 -8.51
CA GLU A 20 3.11 -0.68 -9.50
C GLU A 20 2.09 -1.80 -9.35
N TYR A 21 1.67 -2.09 -8.11
CA TYR A 21 0.85 -3.24 -7.76
C TYR A 21 -0.55 -2.89 -7.27
N PHE A 22 -0.77 -1.67 -6.79
CA PHE A 22 -2.06 -1.22 -6.31
C PHE A 22 -2.61 -0.08 -7.16
N ASP A 23 -3.93 -0.08 -7.32
CA ASP A 23 -4.68 1.06 -7.84
C ASP A 23 -5.27 1.85 -6.67
N ILE A 24 -5.19 3.18 -6.73
CA ILE A 24 -5.91 4.05 -5.81
C ILE A 24 -7.39 4.03 -6.21
N VAL A 25 -8.26 3.60 -5.30
CA VAL A 25 -9.71 3.54 -5.54
C VAL A 25 -10.50 4.62 -4.82
N GLY A 26 -9.83 5.38 -3.95
CA GLY A 26 -10.42 6.52 -3.25
C GLY A 26 -9.60 6.94 -2.05
N PHE A 27 -10.10 7.94 -1.33
CA PHE A 27 -9.56 8.38 -0.06
C PHE A 27 -10.67 8.95 0.82
N ASP A 28 -10.46 8.99 2.13
CA ASP A 28 -11.27 9.78 3.05
C ASP A 28 -10.39 10.56 4.02
N LYS A 29 -10.90 11.72 4.46
CA LYS A 29 -10.28 12.55 5.48
C LYS A 29 -11.27 12.69 6.63
N LYS A 30 -10.84 12.34 7.84
CA LYS A 30 -11.67 12.38 9.05
C LYS A 30 -10.95 13.11 10.18
N PRO A 31 -11.63 13.99 10.93
CA PRO A 31 -11.06 14.58 12.13
C PRO A 31 -10.70 13.50 13.15
N ILE A 32 -9.57 13.67 13.83
CA ILE A 32 -9.14 12.78 14.91
C ILE A 32 -8.76 13.59 16.16
N LYS A 33 -8.92 12.96 17.32
CA LYS A 33 -8.34 13.48 18.57
C LYS A 33 -6.92 12.97 18.69
N HIS A 34 -5.94 13.73 18.22
CA HIS A 34 -4.52 13.41 18.32
C HIS A 34 -3.72 14.65 18.76
N VAL A 35 -2.58 14.45 19.43
CA VAL A 35 -1.79 15.56 20.01
C VAL A 35 -1.11 16.40 18.94
N LEU A 36 -0.70 15.76 17.84
CA LEU A 36 0.10 16.37 16.76
C LEU A 36 -0.66 16.54 15.43
N TYR A 37 -1.81 15.89 15.26
CA TYR A 37 -2.51 15.83 13.97
C TYR A 37 -4.00 16.13 14.17
N GLU A 38 -4.58 16.90 13.27
CA GLU A 38 -5.99 17.28 13.33
C GLU A 38 -6.88 16.25 12.64
N ASN A 39 -6.31 15.55 11.65
CA ASN A 39 -7.05 14.69 10.75
C ASN A 39 -6.32 13.36 10.51
N ARG A 40 -7.09 12.34 10.12
CA ARG A 40 -6.60 11.11 9.50
C ARG A 40 -6.99 11.12 8.03
N LEU A 41 -6.00 11.00 7.16
CA LEU A 41 -6.19 10.77 5.73
C LEU A 41 -6.00 9.28 5.47
N THR A 42 -7.04 8.57 5.04
CA THR A 42 -6.91 7.17 4.61
C THR A 42 -6.98 7.10 3.09
N ILE A 43 -5.98 6.49 2.46
CA ILE A 43 -5.98 6.20 1.03
C ILE A 43 -6.36 4.72 0.85
N TYR A 44 -7.37 4.46 0.03
CA TYR A 44 -7.85 3.11 -0.27
C TYR A 44 -7.18 2.59 -1.53
N LEU A 45 -6.56 1.42 -1.40
CA LEU A 45 -5.74 0.79 -2.42
C LEU A 45 -6.27 -0.63 -2.69
N GLU A 46 -6.52 -0.95 -3.96
CA GLU A 46 -6.88 -2.31 -4.37
C GLU A 46 -5.75 -2.93 -5.19
N GLU A 47 -5.35 -4.16 -4.85
CA GLU A 47 -4.30 -4.84 -5.59
C GLU A 47 -4.76 -5.12 -7.03
N LYS A 48 -3.93 -4.72 -7.99
CA LYS A 48 -4.15 -4.90 -9.42
C LYS A 48 -4.40 -6.37 -9.75
N LYS A 49 -5.04 -6.62 -10.89
CA LYS A 49 -5.29 -7.98 -11.38
C LYS A 49 -4.04 -8.59 -12.02
N GLN A 50 -2.96 -8.68 -11.25
CA GLN A 50 -1.68 -9.24 -11.66
C GLN A 50 -1.30 -10.41 -10.73
N ILE A 51 -1.19 -11.62 -11.29
CA ILE A 51 -0.80 -12.81 -10.53
C ILE A 51 0.64 -12.67 -10.03
N PRO A 52 1.00 -13.15 -8.82
CA PRO A 52 2.40 -13.23 -8.42
C PRO A 52 3.23 -14.02 -9.43
N SER A 53 4.43 -13.54 -9.75
CA SER A 53 5.27 -14.09 -10.83
C SER A 53 5.52 -15.60 -10.69
N LYS A 54 5.60 -16.10 -9.45
CA LYS A 54 5.73 -17.53 -9.13
C LYS A 54 4.62 -18.41 -9.73
N TYR A 55 3.43 -17.86 -9.98
CA TYR A 55 2.27 -18.61 -10.49
C TYR A 55 1.85 -18.18 -11.90
N LYS A 56 2.70 -17.41 -12.62
CA LYS A 56 2.36 -16.85 -13.93
C LYS A 56 2.02 -17.93 -14.97
N ASP A 57 2.71 -19.06 -14.92
CA ASP A 57 2.53 -20.18 -15.86
C ASP A 57 1.48 -21.21 -15.39
N CYS A 58 0.89 -21.00 -14.21
CA CYS A 58 -0.15 -21.87 -13.69
C CYS A 58 -1.53 -21.46 -14.24
N LYS A 59 -2.49 -22.39 -14.28
CA LYS A 59 -3.90 -22.00 -14.48
C LYS A 59 -4.41 -21.33 -13.21
N TYR A 60 -4.87 -20.10 -13.30
CA TYR A 60 -5.37 -19.34 -12.15
C TYR A 60 -6.69 -18.62 -12.41
N LYS A 61 -7.39 -18.28 -11.32
CA LYS A 61 -8.58 -17.41 -11.33
C LYS A 61 -8.50 -16.43 -10.15
N ALA A 62 -8.85 -15.17 -10.40
CA ALA A 62 -9.03 -14.20 -9.31
C ALA A 62 -10.24 -14.62 -8.44
N SER A 63 -10.01 -14.82 -7.15
CA SER A 63 -10.99 -15.35 -6.17
C SER A 63 -11.58 -14.25 -5.27
N GLY A 64 -11.35 -12.98 -5.63
CA GLY A 64 -11.78 -11.81 -4.85
C GLY A 64 -10.64 -11.21 -4.05
N PHE A 65 -10.96 -10.66 -2.88
CA PHE A 65 -10.02 -9.94 -2.02
C PHE A 65 -9.96 -10.54 -0.61
N MET A 66 -8.85 -10.33 0.08
CA MET A 66 -8.70 -10.55 1.52
C MET A 66 -9.36 -9.41 2.29
N GLU A 67 -9.49 -9.58 3.61
CA GLU A 67 -9.80 -8.44 4.48
C GLU A 67 -8.73 -7.35 4.32
N PRO A 68 -9.14 -6.07 4.23
CA PRO A 68 -8.20 -4.99 4.07
C PRO A 68 -7.27 -4.86 5.28
N ARG A 69 -5.99 -4.60 5.03
CA ARG A 69 -4.99 -4.32 6.06
C ARG A 69 -4.71 -2.83 6.05
N ILE A 70 -4.83 -2.18 7.19
CA ILE A 70 -4.44 -0.77 7.34
C ILE A 70 -3.00 -0.73 7.81
N ILE A 71 -2.18 0.10 7.16
CA ILE A 71 -0.84 0.44 7.59
C ILE A 71 -0.75 1.96 7.76
N GLU A 72 0.04 2.40 8.72
CA GLU A 72 0.35 3.82 8.89
C GLU A 72 1.57 4.17 8.03
N ASP A 73 1.62 5.40 7.57
CA ASP A 73 2.72 5.95 6.79
C ASP A 73 3.03 7.38 7.26
N TYR A 74 3.99 8.05 6.61
CA TYR A 74 4.39 9.39 6.98
C TYR A 74 3.21 10.37 6.97
N PRO A 75 3.02 11.11 8.08
CA PRO A 75 2.03 12.16 8.14
C PRO A 75 2.23 13.17 7.00
N VAL A 76 1.13 13.60 6.41
CA VAL A 76 1.11 14.63 5.38
C VAL A 76 0.52 15.89 6.00
N ARG A 77 1.41 16.82 6.40
CA ARG A 77 1.04 18.06 7.09
C ARG A 77 0.29 17.76 8.39
N ASP A 78 -0.94 18.27 8.53
CA ASP A 78 -1.85 18.06 9.68
C ASP A 78 -2.54 16.69 9.68
N ASN A 79 -2.24 15.82 8.70
CA ASN A 79 -2.93 14.56 8.49
C ASN A 79 -2.04 13.39 8.86
N LEU A 80 -2.48 12.56 9.80
CA LEU A 80 -1.94 11.22 9.96
C LEU A 80 -2.35 10.37 8.75
N LEU A 81 -1.37 9.86 8.01
CA LEU A 81 -1.61 9.11 6.78
C LEU A 81 -1.75 7.61 7.07
N SER A 82 -2.84 7.02 6.57
CA SER A 82 -3.05 5.59 6.58
C SER A 82 -3.30 5.06 5.18
N LEU A 83 -2.76 3.88 4.90
CA LEU A 83 -2.98 3.16 3.64
C LEU A 83 -3.83 1.93 3.92
N ASN A 84 -5.03 1.89 3.35
CA ASN A 84 -5.94 0.76 3.45
C ASN A 84 -5.74 -0.17 2.25
N LEU A 85 -5.02 -1.28 2.47
CA LEU A 85 -4.57 -2.21 1.44
C LEU A 85 -5.54 -3.39 1.31
N LYS A 86 -6.29 -3.43 0.21
CA LYS A 86 -7.16 -4.55 -0.13
C LYS A 86 -6.44 -5.50 -1.09
N ARG A 87 -5.89 -6.58 -0.52
CA ARG A 87 -5.06 -7.57 -1.22
C ARG A 87 -5.92 -8.59 -1.97
N ARG A 88 -5.45 -9.05 -3.12
CA ARG A 88 -6.18 -9.98 -4.00
C ARG A 88 -5.88 -11.43 -3.64
N ARG A 89 -6.92 -12.27 -3.71
CA ARG A 89 -6.81 -13.72 -3.60
C ARG A 89 -6.89 -14.36 -4.97
N TRP A 90 -6.11 -15.41 -5.15
CA TRP A 90 -6.04 -16.17 -6.38
C TRP A 90 -6.26 -17.65 -6.08
N ASP A 91 -7.10 -18.29 -6.88
CA ASP A 91 -7.19 -19.74 -6.94
C ASP A 91 -6.23 -20.21 -8.03
N VAL A 92 -5.18 -20.94 -7.66
CA VAL A 92 -4.16 -21.46 -8.58
C VAL A 92 -4.25 -22.98 -8.64
N LEU A 93 -4.18 -23.55 -9.83
CA LEU A 93 -4.08 -24.99 -10.05
C LEU A 93 -2.60 -25.39 -10.09
N LEU A 94 -2.14 -26.08 -9.05
CA LEU A 94 -0.79 -26.62 -8.92
C LEU A 94 -0.91 -28.13 -8.69
N ASP A 95 -0.21 -28.95 -9.48
CA ASP A 95 -0.21 -30.42 -9.35
C ASP A 95 -1.61 -31.05 -9.23
N LYS A 96 -2.55 -30.59 -10.06
CA LYS A 96 -3.97 -30.98 -10.08
C LYS A 96 -4.78 -30.61 -8.82
N LYS A 97 -4.21 -29.84 -7.89
CA LYS A 97 -4.88 -29.32 -6.70
C LYS A 97 -5.10 -27.81 -6.83
N ARG A 98 -6.28 -27.33 -6.43
CA ARG A 98 -6.56 -25.89 -6.34
C ARG A 98 -6.11 -25.38 -4.98
N ILE A 99 -5.20 -24.43 -4.97
CA ILE A 99 -4.71 -23.75 -3.77
C ILE A 99 -5.09 -22.27 -3.82
N LYS A 100 -5.34 -21.69 -2.65
CA LYS A 100 -5.57 -20.25 -2.51
C LYS A 100 -4.25 -19.57 -2.19
N VAL A 101 -3.90 -18.57 -2.97
CA VAL A 101 -2.66 -17.82 -2.80
C VAL A 101 -2.92 -16.31 -2.85
N SER A 102 -2.05 -15.56 -2.19
CA SER A 102 -1.97 -14.11 -2.24
C SER A 102 -0.51 -13.71 -2.31
N ARG A 103 -0.22 -12.49 -2.77
CA ARG A 103 1.14 -11.96 -2.71
C ARG A 103 1.52 -11.68 -1.26
N GLU A 104 2.75 -12.05 -0.89
CA GLU A 104 3.34 -11.69 0.40
C GLU A 104 3.85 -10.25 0.32
N TRP A 105 3.50 -9.44 1.32
CA TRP A 105 3.72 -7.98 1.33
C TRP A 105 4.52 -7.51 2.55
N ASP A 106 5.07 -8.44 3.34
CA ASP A 106 5.64 -8.10 4.66
C ASP A 106 6.85 -7.17 4.57
N GLU A 107 7.64 -7.26 3.50
CA GLU A 107 8.78 -6.37 3.25
C GLU A 107 8.32 -4.93 2.95
N PHE A 108 7.26 -4.76 2.16
CA PHE A 108 6.70 -3.45 1.81
C PHE A 108 6.06 -2.76 3.02
N ILE A 109 5.37 -3.55 3.83
CA ILE A 109 4.70 -3.08 5.06
C ILE A 109 5.72 -2.71 6.13
N ALA A 110 6.87 -3.39 6.18
CA ALA A 110 7.97 -3.05 7.07
C ALA A 110 8.67 -1.73 6.66
N GLN A 111 8.68 -1.37 5.36
CA GLN A 111 9.30 -0.13 4.89
C GLN A 111 8.52 1.13 5.30
N GLY A 112 7.18 1.09 5.33
CA GLY A 112 6.33 2.21 5.78
C GLY A 112 6.47 2.61 7.26
N THR A 113 7.37 1.96 7.99
CA THR A 113 7.69 2.26 9.41
C THR A 113 9.09 2.81 9.62
N ARG A 114 9.91 2.95 8.56
CA ARG A 114 11.30 3.41 8.69
C ARG A 114 11.41 4.92 8.53
N ILE A 115 12.04 5.54 9.53
CA ILE A 115 12.66 6.87 9.45
C ILE A 115 13.41 7.01 8.10
N SER A 116 13.10 8.03 7.30
CA SER A 116 13.80 8.29 6.04
C SER A 116 15.30 8.47 6.34
N LYS A 117 16.18 8.11 5.40
CA LYS A 117 17.62 8.22 5.63
C LYS A 117 18.02 9.68 5.91
N GLU A 118 17.38 10.64 5.24
CA GLU A 118 17.59 12.07 5.45
C GLU A 118 17.13 12.51 6.84
N PHE A 119 15.97 12.06 7.31
CA PHE A 119 15.47 12.40 8.64
C PHE A 119 16.34 11.78 9.75
N ALA A 120 16.81 10.54 9.58
CA ALA A 120 17.79 9.93 10.48
C ALA A 120 19.12 10.70 10.48
N ALA A 121 19.58 11.19 9.32
CA ALA A 121 20.79 11.99 9.23
C ALA A 121 20.61 13.35 9.92
N PHE A 122 19.48 14.03 9.69
CA PHE A 122 19.12 15.28 10.37
C PHE A 122 19.13 15.13 11.89
N LEU A 123 18.53 14.06 12.42
CA LEU A 123 18.55 13.80 13.86
C LEU A 123 19.98 13.58 14.40
N LYS A 124 20.85 12.93 13.63
CA LYS A 124 22.26 12.72 13.99
C LYS A 124 23.12 13.98 13.91
N GLU A 125 22.69 15.02 13.20
CA GLU A 125 23.37 16.32 13.17
C GLU A 125 22.98 17.22 14.35
N ILE A 126 21.91 16.88 15.07
CA ILE A 126 21.44 17.61 16.25
C ILE A 126 22.00 17.01 17.57
N ASP A 127 22.56 15.80 17.50
CA ASP A 127 23.38 15.17 18.56
C ASP A 127 24.86 15.59 18.46
#